data_AF-A0A2G9LTP8-F1
#
_entry.id   AF-A0A2G9LTP8-F1
#
_cell.length_a   1.000
_cell.length_b   1.000
_cell.length_c   1.000
_cell.angle_alpha   90.00
_cell.angle_beta   90.00
_cell.angle_gamma   90.00
#
_symmetry.space_group_name_H-M   'P 1'
#
loop_
_entity.id
_entity.type
_entity.pdbx_description
1 polymer ?
#
loop_
_entity_poly.entity_id
_entity_poly.type
_entity_poly.pdbx_seq_one_letter_code
_entity_poly.pdbx_strand_id
1 'polypeptide(L)'
;MVGFIKKCPECGSINLFLNQDKGEVICKDCGLVVEDKMVDFSQEWREFDSESAEKRRRTGAPMTYTQYDQGLGTEVGRKADLYALGGKDRNKFFRLRKWQYRISTAIERNLKLALAELKRVASYLKLPASVEEEAARIYTLSVQRGLVRGRSMESVVAGALYAACRRHEVPRTLDELSEASGIEKKEIGRTYRFVTRELGITILPSNPADYIPRFASSLKLSPETQSNAAEILEMA
;
A
#
# COMPACT_ATOMS: atom_id res chain seq x y z
N MET A 1 8.05 -15.09 14.21
CA MET A 1 9.46 -15.38 14.58
C MET A 1 9.89 -16.83 14.28
N VAL A 2 9.23 -17.54 13.36
CA VAL A 2 9.51 -18.95 12.98
C VAL A 2 10.84 -19.14 12.22
N GLY A 3 11.58 -18.06 11.94
CA GLY A 3 12.77 -18.06 11.08
C GLY A 3 14.12 -18.25 11.79
N PHE A 4 14.17 -18.29 13.12
CA PHE A 4 15.44 -18.23 13.85
C PHE A 4 16.07 -19.60 14.16
N ILE A 5 15.28 -20.65 14.33
CA ILE A 5 15.79 -21.99 14.68
C ILE A 5 15.74 -22.89 13.45
N LYS A 6 16.91 -23.16 12.86
CA LYS A 6 17.02 -23.98 11.65
C LYS A 6 17.47 -25.42 11.92
N LYS A 7 18.01 -25.70 13.11
CA LYS A 7 18.57 -27.01 13.49
C LYS A 7 18.40 -27.25 14.98
N CYS A 8 18.23 -28.52 15.35
CA CYS A 8 18.30 -28.97 16.73
C CYS A 8 19.75 -28.86 17.25
N PRO A 9 19.99 -28.31 18.45
CA PRO A 9 21.34 -28.20 19.02
C PRO A 9 21.95 -29.55 19.42
N GLU A 10 21.12 -30.54 19.74
CA GLU A 10 21.59 -31.87 20.21
C GLU A 10 21.88 -32.83 19.05
N CYS A 11 20.91 -33.04 18.15
CA CYS A 11 21.04 -34.02 17.07
C CYS A 11 21.41 -33.41 15.71
N GLY A 12 21.47 -32.07 15.60
CA GLY A 12 21.74 -31.37 14.34
C GLY A 12 20.64 -31.51 13.27
N SER A 13 19.52 -32.15 13.60
CA SER A 13 18.46 -32.42 12.63
C SER A 13 17.62 -31.17 12.31
N ILE A 14 17.04 -31.16 11.12
CA ILE A 14 16.25 -30.04 10.57
C ILE A 14 14.74 -30.31 10.75
N ASN A 15 14.36 -31.53 11.17
CA ASN A 15 12.97 -31.94 11.37
C ASN A 15 12.41 -31.37 12.68
N LEU A 16 12.07 -30.08 12.65
CA LEU A 16 11.42 -29.36 13.73
C LEU A 16 9.91 -29.30 13.49
N PHE A 17 9.14 -29.52 14.56
CA PHE A 17 7.69 -29.43 14.60
C PHE A 17 7.27 -28.26 15.49
N LEU A 18 6.41 -27.39 14.96
CA LEU A 18 5.81 -26.31 15.73
C LEU A 18 4.50 -26.79 16.34
N ASN A 19 4.46 -26.92 17.67
CA ASN A 19 3.22 -27.12 18.39
C ASN A 19 2.58 -25.77 18.73
N GLN A 20 1.59 -25.36 17.95
CA GLN A 20 0.90 -24.08 18.12
C GLN A 20 0.09 -24.01 19.42
N ASP A 21 -0.50 -25.11 19.87
CA ASP A 21 -1.35 -25.14 21.07
C ASP A 21 -0.56 -24.86 22.35
N LYS A 22 0.71 -25.27 22.38
CA LYS A 22 1.62 -25.07 23.52
C LYS A 22 2.66 -23.97 23.29
N GLY A 23 2.82 -23.49 22.06
CA GLY A 23 3.86 -22.53 21.68
C GLY A 23 5.28 -23.13 21.82
N GLU A 24 5.47 -24.38 21.39
CA GLU A 24 6.74 -25.11 21.52
C GLU A 24 7.31 -25.52 20.15
N VAL A 25 8.63 -25.46 19.99
CA VAL A 25 9.34 -26.07 18.84
C VAL A 25 9.99 -27.37 19.30
N ILE A 26 9.56 -28.49 18.71
CA ILE A 26 9.96 -29.84 19.11
C ILE A 26 10.75 -30.48 17.97
N CYS A 27 11.93 -31.02 18.25
CA CYS A 27 12.63 -31.87 17.29
C CYS A 27 11.95 -33.25 17.21
N LYS A 28 11.57 -33.70 16.01
CA LYS A 28 10.92 -35.00 15.82
C LYS A 28 11.86 -36.20 16.00
N ASP A 29 13.16 -36.00 15.79
CA ASP A 29 14.13 -37.11 15.79
C ASP A 29 14.66 -37.41 17.21
N CYS A 30 14.85 -36.39 18.04
CA CYS A 30 15.37 -36.56 19.41
C CYS A 30 14.37 -36.16 20.52
N GLY A 31 13.20 -35.61 20.16
CA GLY A 31 12.17 -35.20 21.12
C GLY A 31 12.50 -33.94 21.94
N LEU A 32 13.62 -33.28 21.67
CA LEU A 32 14.02 -32.07 22.39
C LEU A 32 13.08 -30.90 22.08
N VAL A 33 12.59 -30.25 23.13
CA VAL A 33 11.94 -28.95 23.02
C VAL A 33 13.03 -27.89 22.91
N VAL A 34 13.18 -27.31 21.71
CA VAL A 34 14.24 -26.35 21.39
C VAL A 34 13.88 -24.95 21.90
N GLU A 35 12.60 -24.60 21.87
CA GLU A 35 12.08 -23.33 22.36
C GLU A 35 10.68 -23.57 22.96
N ASP A 36 10.45 -23.01 24.14
CA ASP A 36 9.17 -23.04 24.85
C ASP A 36 8.59 -21.62 24.97
N LYS A 37 7.26 -21.52 25.20
CA LYS A 37 6.55 -20.26 25.47
C LYS A 37 6.70 -19.21 24.36
N MET A 38 6.67 -19.64 23.10
CA MET A 38 6.63 -18.69 22.01
C MET A 38 5.40 -17.78 22.12
N VAL A 39 5.65 -16.48 21.99
CA VAL A 39 4.59 -15.48 21.90
C VAL A 39 3.96 -15.58 20.52
N ASP A 40 2.65 -15.79 20.49
CA ASP A 40 1.89 -15.71 19.24
C ASP A 40 1.72 -14.22 18.85
N PHE A 41 2.18 -13.87 17.65
CA PHE A 41 1.98 -12.54 17.07
C PHE A 41 0.82 -12.54 16.07
N SER A 42 0.11 -13.67 15.93
CA SER A 42 -1.11 -13.77 15.16
C SER A 42 -2.20 -12.89 15.76
N GLN A 43 -3.25 -12.69 14.98
CA GLN A 43 -4.38 -11.89 15.36
C GLN A 43 -5.16 -12.59 16.48
N GLU A 44 -5.03 -12.10 17.72
CA GLU A 44 -5.75 -12.66 18.88
C GLU A 44 -7.29 -12.56 18.73
N TRP A 45 -7.77 -11.65 17.89
CA TRP A 45 -9.20 -11.39 17.72
C TRP A 45 -9.75 -12.02 16.44
N ARG A 46 -10.97 -12.58 16.54
CA ARG A 46 -11.70 -13.10 15.38
C ARG A 46 -12.51 -11.99 14.71
N GLU A 47 -12.15 -11.68 13.47
CA GLU A 47 -12.92 -10.78 12.60
C GLU A 47 -14.00 -11.60 11.88
N PHE A 48 -15.23 -11.56 12.40
CA PHE A 48 -16.39 -12.17 11.72
C PHE A 48 -17.03 -11.23 10.69
N ASP A 49 -16.81 -9.92 10.86
CA ASP A 49 -17.29 -8.85 9.99
C ASP A 49 -16.38 -7.62 10.15
N SER A 50 -16.27 -6.83 9.09
CA SER A 50 -15.41 -5.64 8.99
C SER A 50 -15.76 -4.56 10.01
N GLU A 51 -17.04 -4.39 10.35
CA GLU A 51 -17.48 -3.38 11.32
C GLU A 51 -17.24 -3.84 12.77
N SER A 52 -17.32 -5.16 13.01
CA SER A 52 -17.01 -5.77 14.30
C SER A 52 -15.50 -5.76 14.58
N ALA A 53 -14.68 -5.79 13.53
CA ALA A 53 -13.23 -5.75 13.62
C ALA A 53 -12.71 -4.43 14.21
N GLU A 54 -13.21 -3.28 13.74
CA GLU A 54 -12.76 -1.97 14.27
C GLU A 54 -13.12 -1.76 15.74
N LYS A 55 -14.27 -2.27 16.19
CA LYS A 55 -14.74 -2.09 17.58
C LYS A 55 -14.05 -3.02 18.58
N ARG A 56 -13.54 -4.18 18.13
CA ARG A 56 -12.92 -5.22 18.98
C ARG A 56 -11.40 -5.16 19.02
N ARG A 57 -10.76 -4.41 18.12
CA ARG A 57 -9.31 -4.19 18.14
C ARG A 57 -8.92 -3.49 19.43
N ARG A 58 -8.06 -4.13 20.24
CA ARG A 58 -7.47 -3.56 21.46
C ARG A 58 -6.39 -2.53 21.12
N THR A 59 -5.79 -2.63 19.93
CA THR A 59 -4.78 -1.72 19.39
C THR A 59 -5.39 -0.77 18.38
N GLY A 60 -4.66 0.30 18.02
CA GLY A 60 -5.07 1.24 16.98
C GLY A 60 -5.18 0.64 15.58
N ALA A 61 -5.45 1.49 14.59
CA ALA A 61 -5.52 1.10 13.18
C ALA A 61 -4.20 0.49 12.68
N PRO A 62 -4.24 -0.41 11.68
CA PRO A 62 -3.03 -0.92 11.04
C PRO A 62 -2.25 0.21 10.38
N MET A 63 -0.93 0.05 10.30
CA MET A 63 -0.08 1.00 9.60
C MET A 63 -0.37 0.98 8.10
N THR A 64 -0.41 2.15 7.46
CA THR A 64 -0.63 2.29 6.01
C THR A 64 0.26 3.38 5.42
N TYR A 65 0.97 3.06 4.35
CA TYR A 65 1.79 3.98 3.57
C TYR A 65 0.97 5.08 2.89
N THR A 66 -0.36 4.91 2.75
CA THR A 66 -1.25 5.96 2.21
C THR A 66 -1.36 7.19 3.12
N GLN A 67 -0.93 7.08 4.38
CA GLN A 67 -0.84 8.20 5.31
C GLN A 67 0.62 8.64 5.49
N TYR A 68 0.84 9.95 5.61
CA TYR A 68 2.18 10.55 5.66
C TYR A 68 2.98 10.11 6.91
N ASP A 69 2.29 9.80 8.00
CA ASP A 69 2.79 9.32 9.28
C ASP A 69 2.55 7.81 9.48
N GLN A 70 2.21 7.11 8.41
CA GLN A 70 1.86 5.69 8.40
C GLN A 70 0.66 5.33 9.29
N GLY A 71 -0.19 6.30 9.67
CA GLY A 71 -1.34 6.08 10.55
C GLY A 71 -0.99 6.09 12.04
N LEU A 72 0.20 6.57 12.42
CA LEU A 72 0.62 6.71 13.82
C LEU A 72 0.02 7.94 14.49
N GLY A 73 -0.32 8.98 13.72
CA GLY A 73 -0.91 10.20 14.25
C GLY A 73 -2.37 10.00 14.66
N THR A 74 -2.74 10.62 15.77
CA THR A 74 -4.14 10.78 16.14
C THR A 74 -4.65 12.13 15.65
N GLU A 75 -5.96 12.31 15.50
CA GLU A 75 -6.59 13.60 15.20
C GLU A 75 -7.28 14.15 16.46
N VAL A 76 -7.09 15.45 16.76
CA VAL A 76 -7.78 16.10 17.89
C VAL A 76 -9.23 16.40 17.49
N GLY A 77 -10.12 15.46 17.83
CA GLY A 77 -11.56 15.54 17.67
C GLY A 77 -12.05 15.65 16.23
N ARG A 78 -13.38 15.66 16.07
CA ARG A 78 -14.09 15.73 14.78
C ARG A 78 -14.82 17.05 14.63
N LYS A 79 -15.25 17.38 13.40
CA LYS A 79 -16.11 18.56 13.15
C LYS A 79 -17.42 18.51 13.95
N ALA A 80 -17.93 17.30 14.24
CA ALA A 80 -19.14 17.10 15.03
C ALA A 80 -18.97 17.57 16.50
N ASP A 81 -17.77 17.39 17.07
CA ASP A 81 -17.49 17.74 18.46
C ASP A 81 -17.60 19.26 18.70
N LEU A 82 -17.43 20.06 17.63
CA LEU A 82 -17.58 21.51 17.68
C LEU A 82 -18.97 21.95 18.14
N TYR A 83 -20.00 21.17 17.81
CA TYR A 83 -21.38 21.45 18.20
C TYR A 83 -21.63 21.16 19.69
N ALA A 84 -20.91 20.19 20.27
CA ALA A 84 -21.02 19.81 21.68
C ALA A 84 -20.20 20.72 22.62
N LEU A 85 -19.24 21.48 22.09
CA LEU A 85 -18.33 22.32 22.88
C LEU A 85 -18.89 23.73 23.11
N GLY A 86 -18.74 24.25 24.35
CA GLY A 86 -19.02 25.63 24.70
C GLY A 86 -18.00 26.63 24.12
N GLY A 87 -18.29 27.93 24.17
CA GLY A 87 -17.48 28.97 23.52
C GLY A 87 -16.00 29.01 23.94
N LYS A 88 -15.69 28.83 25.23
CA LYS A 88 -14.30 28.78 25.73
C LYS A 88 -13.56 27.53 25.24
N ASP A 89 -14.24 26.40 25.22
CA ASP A 89 -13.66 25.12 24.79
C ASP A 89 -13.47 25.06 23.27
N ARG A 90 -14.32 25.75 22.49
CA ARG A 90 -14.11 25.93 21.04
C ARG A 90 -12.79 26.63 20.74
N ASN A 91 -12.47 27.72 21.46
CA ASN A 91 -11.19 28.41 21.28
C ASN A 91 -9.99 27.52 21.63
N LYS A 92 -10.10 26.72 22.70
CA LYS A 92 -9.09 25.71 23.06
C LYS A 92 -8.94 24.66 21.96
N PHE A 93 -10.05 24.15 21.42
CA PHE A 93 -10.07 23.16 20.33
C PHE A 93 -9.38 23.70 19.08
N PHE A 94 -9.74 24.90 18.61
CA PHE A 94 -9.09 25.52 17.46
C PHE A 94 -7.59 25.73 17.68
N ARG A 95 -7.19 26.13 18.90
CA ARG A 95 -5.77 26.29 19.25
C ARG A 95 -5.03 24.96 19.16
N LEU A 96 -5.56 23.89 19.77
CA LEU A 96 -4.95 22.55 19.72
C LEU A 96 -4.84 22.05 18.28
N ARG A 97 -5.91 22.20 17.49
CA ARG A 97 -5.92 21.78 16.08
C ARG A 97 -4.94 22.59 15.22
N LYS A 98 -4.78 23.88 15.52
CA LYS A 98 -3.74 24.73 14.89
C LYS A 98 -2.33 24.24 15.21
N TRP A 99 -2.08 23.77 16.44
CA TRP A 99 -0.79 23.17 16.80
C TRP A 99 -0.57 21.82 16.12
N GLN A 100 -1.59 20.96 16.07
CA GLN A 100 -1.51 19.65 15.42
C GLN A 100 -1.23 19.73 13.92
N TYR A 101 -1.87 20.65 13.20
CA TYR A 101 -1.60 20.83 11.76
C TYR A 101 -0.29 21.56 11.45
N ARG A 102 0.50 21.96 12.47
CA ARG A 102 1.87 22.39 12.21
C ARG A 102 2.70 21.16 11.86
N ILE A 103 2.79 20.91 10.58
CA ILE A 103 3.66 19.88 10.04
C ILE A 103 5.11 20.32 10.27
N SER A 104 5.89 19.41 10.83
CA SER A 104 7.19 19.73 11.43
C SER A 104 8.30 19.76 10.38
N THR A 105 8.26 18.85 9.40
CA THR A 105 9.32 18.73 8.38
C THR A 105 8.86 19.09 6.97
N ALA A 106 9.80 19.54 6.14
CA ALA A 106 9.52 19.77 4.71
C ALA A 106 9.13 18.48 3.98
N ILE A 107 9.65 17.33 4.44
CA ILE A 107 9.34 16.00 3.90
C ILE A 107 7.89 15.62 4.20
N GLU A 108 7.44 15.75 5.46
CA GLU A 108 6.05 15.48 5.83
C GLU A 108 5.07 16.38 5.07
N ARG A 109 5.40 17.66 4.87
CA ARG A 109 4.56 18.58 4.09
C ARG A 109 4.41 18.11 2.65
N ASN A 110 5.51 17.68 2.04
CA ASN A 110 5.48 17.13 0.68
C ASN A 110 4.66 15.83 0.62
N LEU A 111 4.92 14.88 1.53
CA LEU A 111 4.18 13.61 1.59
C LEU A 111 2.68 13.83 1.75
N LYS A 112 2.26 14.76 2.62
CA LYS A 112 0.85 15.06 2.82
C LYS A 112 0.14 15.53 1.55
N LEU A 113 0.77 16.43 0.80
CA LEU A 113 0.22 16.93 -0.46
C LEU A 113 0.23 15.84 -1.54
N ALA A 114 1.35 15.13 -1.67
CA ALA A 114 1.53 14.11 -2.69
C ALA A 114 0.63 12.90 -2.50
N LEU A 115 0.47 12.42 -1.27
CA LEU A 115 -0.42 11.29 -0.97
C LEU A 115 -1.90 11.69 -1.15
N ALA A 116 -2.27 12.94 -0.89
CA ALA A 116 -3.61 13.44 -1.21
C ALA A 116 -3.85 13.47 -2.72
N GLU A 117 -2.86 13.89 -3.51
CA GLU A 117 -2.94 13.88 -4.97
C GLU A 117 -2.95 12.45 -5.53
N LEU A 118 -2.15 11.55 -4.96
CA LEU A 118 -2.14 10.13 -5.30
C LEU A 118 -3.53 9.52 -5.07
N LYS A 119 -4.16 9.79 -3.93
CA LYS A 119 -5.54 9.36 -3.63
C LYS A 119 -6.55 9.90 -4.65
N ARG A 120 -6.42 11.17 -5.04
CA ARG A 120 -7.29 11.79 -6.05
C ARG A 120 -7.18 11.05 -7.39
N VAL A 121 -5.97 10.82 -7.88
CA VAL A 121 -5.71 10.14 -9.16
C VAL A 121 -6.10 8.67 -9.11
N ALA A 122 -5.79 7.97 -8.02
CA ALA A 122 -6.17 6.57 -7.81
C ALA A 122 -7.71 6.39 -7.79
N SER A 123 -8.42 7.29 -7.12
CA SER A 123 -9.89 7.30 -7.10
C SER A 123 -10.48 7.58 -8.48
N TYR A 124 -9.89 8.50 -9.26
CA TYR A 124 -10.34 8.80 -10.62
C TYR A 124 -10.21 7.57 -11.54
N LEU A 125 -9.08 6.87 -11.45
CA LEU A 125 -8.79 5.64 -12.22
C LEU A 125 -9.43 4.36 -11.64
N LYS A 126 -10.18 4.49 -10.53
CA LYS A 126 -10.83 3.39 -9.79
C LYS A 126 -9.85 2.25 -9.48
N LEU A 127 -8.67 2.60 -8.98
CA LEU A 127 -7.65 1.61 -8.63
C LEU A 127 -7.98 0.92 -7.29
N PRO A 128 -7.60 -0.35 -7.11
CA PRO A 128 -7.77 -1.04 -5.84
C PRO A 128 -6.82 -0.49 -4.77
N ALA A 129 -7.21 -0.63 -3.50
CA ALA A 129 -6.42 -0.14 -2.36
C ALA A 129 -5.01 -0.73 -2.28
N SER A 130 -4.81 -1.96 -2.77
CA SER A 130 -3.48 -2.60 -2.85
C SER A 130 -2.51 -1.81 -3.73
N VAL A 131 -2.98 -1.32 -4.88
CA VAL A 131 -2.18 -0.51 -5.81
C VAL A 131 -1.89 0.86 -5.22
N GLU A 132 -2.87 1.45 -4.54
CA GLU A 132 -2.71 2.74 -3.85
C GLU A 132 -1.62 2.66 -2.76
N GLU A 133 -1.65 1.60 -1.95
CA GLU A 133 -0.68 1.35 -0.88
C GLU A 133 0.74 1.18 -1.42
N GLU A 134 0.92 0.37 -2.48
CA GLU A 134 2.24 0.17 -3.10
C GLU A 134 2.73 1.45 -3.80
N ALA A 135 1.84 2.21 -4.46
CA ALA A 135 2.21 3.48 -5.07
C ALA A 135 2.64 4.51 -4.01
N ALA A 136 1.92 4.57 -2.89
CA ALA A 136 2.27 5.41 -1.76
C ALA A 136 3.64 5.04 -1.19
N ARG A 137 3.91 3.74 -1.03
CA ARG A 137 5.21 3.22 -0.60
C ARG A 137 6.35 3.60 -1.55
N ILE A 138 6.16 3.45 -2.87
CA ILE A 138 7.13 3.84 -3.89
C ILE A 138 7.42 5.34 -3.83
N TYR A 139 6.37 6.16 -3.65
CA TYR A 139 6.51 7.60 -3.52
C TYR A 139 7.28 7.99 -2.24
N THR A 140 6.95 7.41 -1.09
CA THR A 140 7.65 7.64 0.17
C THR A 140 9.13 7.30 0.06
N LEU A 141 9.47 6.16 -0.55
CA LEU A 141 10.86 5.76 -0.79
C LEU A 141 11.57 6.75 -1.74
N SER A 142 10.87 7.25 -2.76
CA SER A 142 11.39 8.26 -3.69
C SER A 142 11.71 9.58 -2.99
N VAL A 143 10.86 10.03 -2.07
CA VAL A 143 11.10 11.23 -1.25
C VAL A 143 12.30 11.03 -0.32
N GLN A 144 12.37 9.89 0.36
CA GLN A 144 13.47 9.57 1.27
C GLN A 144 14.83 9.53 0.55
N ARG A 145 14.87 9.04 -0.68
CA ARG A 145 16.08 9.05 -1.54
C ARG A 145 16.30 10.37 -2.29
N GLY A 146 15.44 11.37 -2.09
CA GLY A 146 15.58 12.68 -2.73
C GLY A 146 15.28 12.72 -4.24
N LEU A 147 14.64 11.70 -4.79
CA LEU A 147 14.36 11.55 -6.24
C LEU A 147 13.33 12.56 -6.78
N VAL A 148 12.59 13.21 -5.89
CA VAL A 148 11.56 14.22 -6.21
C VAL A 148 12.18 15.59 -6.53
N ARG A 149 13.43 15.85 -6.11
CA ARG A 149 14.08 17.16 -6.31
C ARG A 149 14.31 17.41 -7.81
N GLY A 150 13.89 18.58 -8.29
CA GLY A 150 14.03 18.98 -9.70
C GLY A 150 12.94 18.45 -10.64
N ARG A 151 11.87 17.88 -10.09
CA ARG A 151 10.70 17.39 -10.85
C ARG A 151 9.41 17.90 -10.20
N SER A 152 8.33 17.92 -10.98
CA SER A 152 7.00 18.15 -10.41
C SER A 152 6.61 16.99 -9.49
N MET A 153 5.98 17.32 -8.36
CA MET A 153 5.53 16.32 -7.38
C MET A 153 4.52 15.38 -8.05
N GLU A 154 3.60 15.97 -8.81
CA GLU A 154 2.51 15.31 -9.50
C GLU A 154 3.04 14.30 -10.52
N SER A 155 4.15 14.61 -11.22
CA SER A 155 4.74 13.68 -12.19
C SER A 155 5.41 12.49 -11.54
N VAL A 156 5.99 12.67 -10.34
CA VAL A 156 6.52 11.54 -9.56
C VAL A 156 5.37 10.69 -9.00
N VAL A 157 4.26 11.31 -8.57
CA VAL A 157 3.05 10.60 -8.15
C VAL A 157 2.49 9.75 -9.30
N ALA A 158 2.32 10.34 -10.49
CA ALA A 158 1.85 9.62 -11.68
C ALA A 158 2.81 8.48 -12.07
N GLY A 159 4.12 8.71 -12.01
CA GLY A 159 5.13 7.68 -12.26
C GLY A 159 5.10 6.53 -11.25
N ALA A 160 4.91 6.83 -9.97
CA ALA A 160 4.78 5.84 -8.90
C ALA A 160 3.49 5.01 -9.04
N LEU A 161 2.36 5.66 -9.36
CA LEU A 161 1.10 4.99 -9.66
C LEU A 161 1.23 4.06 -10.86
N TYR A 162 1.88 4.51 -11.95
CA TYR A 162 2.12 3.67 -13.11
C TYR A 162 2.98 2.45 -12.77
N ALA A 163 4.03 2.64 -11.97
CA ALA A 163 4.88 1.54 -11.50
C ALA A 163 4.09 0.53 -10.65
N ALA A 164 3.24 0.99 -9.73
CA ALA A 164 2.41 0.12 -8.90
C ALA A 164 1.37 -0.64 -9.73
N CYS A 165 0.67 0.03 -10.65
CA CYS A 165 -0.27 -0.59 -11.58
C CYS A 165 0.38 -1.73 -12.36
N ARG A 166 1.60 -1.49 -12.87
CA ARG A 166 2.40 -2.48 -13.58
C ARG A 166 2.79 -3.68 -12.71
N ARG A 167 3.16 -3.47 -11.44
CA ARG A 167 3.54 -4.55 -10.52
C ARG A 167 2.37 -5.43 -10.10
N HIS A 168 1.18 -4.86 -10.03
CA HIS A 168 -0.04 -5.57 -9.65
C HIS A 168 -0.83 -6.12 -10.85
N GLU A 169 -0.26 -6.07 -12.06
CA GLU A 169 -0.91 -6.53 -13.29
C GLU A 169 -2.28 -5.85 -13.51
N VAL A 170 -2.45 -4.64 -12.96
CA VAL A 170 -3.61 -3.78 -13.21
C VAL A 170 -3.21 -2.87 -14.37
N PRO A 171 -3.59 -3.20 -15.61
CA PRO A 171 -3.03 -2.51 -16.74
C PRO A 171 -3.67 -1.12 -16.79
N ARG A 172 -2.85 -0.11 -17.03
CA ARG A 172 -3.26 1.28 -17.25
C ARG A 172 -2.36 1.86 -18.31
N THR A 173 -2.93 2.63 -19.23
CA THR A 173 -2.14 3.29 -20.27
C THR A 173 -1.56 4.59 -19.75
N LEU A 174 -0.46 5.06 -20.33
CA LEU A 174 0.09 6.37 -19.97
C LEU A 174 -0.86 7.51 -20.36
N ASP A 175 -1.75 7.29 -21.34
CA ASP A 175 -2.75 8.27 -21.76
C ASP A 175 -3.85 8.43 -20.69
N GLU A 176 -4.33 7.31 -20.11
CA GLU A 176 -5.26 7.34 -18.97
C GLU A 176 -4.68 8.08 -17.76
N LEU A 177 -3.39 7.86 -17.45
CA LEU A 177 -2.73 8.61 -16.36
C LEU A 177 -2.56 10.09 -16.71
N SER A 178 -2.22 10.39 -17.95
CA SER A 178 -2.05 11.76 -18.43
C SER A 178 -3.34 12.58 -18.28
N GLU A 179 -4.48 11.97 -18.63
CA GLU A 179 -5.81 12.57 -18.44
C GLU A 179 -6.16 12.76 -16.96
N ALA A 180 -5.86 11.76 -16.11
CA ALA A 180 -6.19 11.82 -14.68
C ALA A 180 -5.32 12.83 -13.89
N SER A 181 -4.04 12.94 -14.24
CA SER A 181 -3.07 13.80 -13.54
C SER A 181 -2.90 15.18 -14.19
N GLY A 182 -3.34 15.38 -15.44
CA GLY A 182 -3.14 16.63 -16.19
C GLY A 182 -1.68 16.88 -16.61
N ILE A 183 -0.87 15.81 -16.71
CA ILE A 183 0.57 15.90 -17.03
C ILE A 183 0.81 15.23 -18.37
N GLU A 184 1.74 15.76 -19.16
CA GLU A 184 2.10 15.16 -20.44
C GLU A 184 2.59 13.70 -20.29
N LYS A 185 2.08 12.81 -21.14
CA LYS A 185 2.50 11.40 -21.28
C LYS A 185 4.03 11.23 -21.29
N LYS A 186 4.74 12.12 -21.99
CA LYS A 186 6.19 12.07 -22.14
C LYS A 186 6.91 12.33 -20.82
N GLU A 187 6.37 13.21 -19.99
CA GLU A 187 6.93 13.50 -18.66
C GLU A 187 6.73 12.31 -17.73
N ILE A 188 5.51 11.75 -17.67
CA ILE A 188 5.19 10.55 -16.87
C ILE A 188 6.10 9.38 -17.26
N GLY A 189 6.30 9.14 -18.56
CA GLY A 189 7.17 8.06 -19.04
C GLY A 189 8.67 8.28 -18.74
N ARG A 190 9.11 9.54 -18.58
CA ARG A 190 10.48 9.87 -18.16
C ARG A 190 10.65 9.69 -16.66
N THR A 191 9.71 10.17 -15.86
CA THR A 191 9.77 10.05 -14.39
C THR A 191 9.62 8.62 -13.94
N TYR A 192 8.69 7.86 -14.54
CA TYR A 192 8.56 6.41 -14.33
C TYR A 192 9.89 5.67 -14.50
N ARG A 193 10.54 5.79 -15.67
CA ARG A 193 11.82 5.11 -15.96
C ARG A 193 12.93 5.53 -15.01
N PHE A 194 12.94 6.79 -14.60
CA PHE A 194 13.91 7.29 -13.64
C PHE A 194 13.69 6.64 -12.26
N VAL A 195 12.47 6.73 -11.72
CA VAL A 195 12.12 6.21 -10.40
C VAL A 195 12.38 4.70 -10.33
N THR A 196 11.95 3.93 -11.33
CA THR A 196 12.15 2.47 -11.32
C THR A 196 13.62 2.09 -11.36
N ARG A 197 14.44 2.80 -12.14
CA ARG A 197 15.88 2.56 -12.20
C ARG A 197 16.58 2.89 -10.89
N GLU A 198 16.31 4.07 -10.31
CA GLU A 198 16.95 4.48 -9.05
C GLU A 198 16.48 3.67 -7.84
N LEU A 199 15.25 3.13 -7.89
CA LEU A 199 14.72 2.25 -6.85
C LEU A 199 15.06 0.77 -7.06
N GLY A 200 15.62 0.39 -8.23
CA GLY A 200 15.91 -0.99 -8.57
C GLY A 200 14.65 -1.86 -8.72
N ILE A 201 13.52 -1.25 -9.10
CA ILE A 201 12.25 -1.95 -9.28
C ILE A 201 12.25 -2.59 -10.66
N THR A 202 12.32 -3.92 -10.71
CA THR A 202 12.18 -4.69 -11.95
C THR A 202 10.71 -4.79 -12.32
N ILE A 203 10.36 -4.25 -13.49
CA ILE A 203 9.00 -4.29 -14.03
C ILE A 203 9.03 -5.00 -15.37
N LEU A 204 8.19 -6.01 -15.52
CA LEU A 204 8.06 -6.76 -16.74
C LEU A 204 7.36 -5.93 -17.84
N PRO A 205 7.66 -6.19 -19.12
CA PRO A 205 6.88 -5.66 -20.23
C PRO A 205 5.40 -6.00 -20.06
N SER A 206 4.51 -5.14 -20.56
CA SER A 206 3.06 -5.39 -20.44
C SER A 206 2.65 -6.35 -21.52
N ASN A 207 1.87 -7.36 -21.17
CA ASN A 207 1.22 -8.19 -22.16
C ASN A 207 0.00 -7.42 -22.71
N PRO A 208 -0.16 -7.31 -24.04
CA PRO A 208 -1.40 -6.79 -24.64
C PRO A 208 -2.66 -7.53 -24.15
N ALA A 209 -2.53 -8.82 -23.82
CA ALA A 209 -3.63 -9.64 -23.31
C ALA A 209 -4.29 -9.06 -22.04
N ASP A 210 -3.52 -8.41 -21.17
CA ASP A 210 -4.02 -7.89 -19.90
C ASP A 210 -5.04 -6.75 -20.10
N TYR A 211 -5.02 -6.10 -21.27
CA TYR A 211 -5.93 -4.99 -21.59
C TYR A 211 -7.29 -5.44 -22.13
N ILE A 212 -7.40 -6.66 -22.67
CA ILE A 212 -8.62 -7.17 -23.32
C ILE A 212 -9.83 -7.10 -22.38
N PRO A 213 -9.77 -7.62 -21.14
CA PRO A 213 -10.96 -7.67 -20.27
C PRO A 213 -11.51 -6.28 -19.96
N ARG A 214 -10.61 -5.30 -19.80
CA ARG A 214 -11.00 -3.92 -19.48
C ARG A 214 -11.66 -3.24 -20.68
N PHE A 215 -11.05 -3.31 -21.85
CA PHE A 215 -11.63 -2.68 -23.05
C PHE A 215 -12.94 -3.34 -23.45
N ALA A 216 -13.02 -4.67 -23.34
CA ALA A 216 -14.26 -5.39 -23.58
C ALA A 216 -15.36 -5.01 -22.59
N SER A 217 -15.03 -4.86 -21.30
CA SER A 217 -15.98 -4.35 -20.30
C SER A 217 -16.42 -2.91 -20.59
N SER A 218 -15.50 -2.04 -20.99
CA SER A 218 -15.80 -0.64 -21.32
C SER A 218 -16.70 -0.51 -22.56
N LEU A 219 -16.50 -1.39 -23.56
CA LEU A 219 -17.28 -1.43 -24.79
C LEU A 219 -18.54 -2.32 -24.69
N LYS A 220 -18.76 -2.97 -23.55
CA LYS A 220 -19.87 -3.91 -23.29
C LYS A 220 -19.94 -5.07 -24.30
N LEU A 221 -18.78 -5.64 -24.64
CA LEU A 221 -18.68 -6.78 -25.57
C LEU A 221 -18.99 -8.12 -24.89
N SER A 222 -19.44 -9.09 -25.67
CA SER A 222 -19.71 -10.46 -25.18
C SER A 222 -18.43 -11.20 -24.79
N PRO A 223 -18.51 -12.21 -23.90
CA PRO A 223 -17.37 -13.06 -23.53
C PRO A 223 -16.77 -13.84 -24.71
N GLU A 224 -17.59 -14.19 -25.70
CA GLU A 224 -17.14 -14.84 -26.94
C GLU A 224 -16.15 -13.95 -27.70
N THR A 225 -16.47 -12.66 -27.86
CA THR A 225 -15.57 -11.70 -28.51
C THR A 225 -14.27 -11.50 -27.73
N GLN A 226 -14.31 -11.60 -26.40
CA GLN A 226 -13.09 -11.54 -25.56
C GLN A 226 -12.19 -12.75 -25.78
N SER A 227 -12.78 -13.94 -25.89
CA SER A 227 -12.07 -15.19 -26.13
C SER A 227 -11.42 -15.18 -27.52
N ASN A 228 -12.19 -14.81 -28.55
CA ASN A 228 -11.68 -14.66 -29.91
C ASN A 228 -10.53 -13.63 -29.98
N ALA A 229 -10.64 -12.51 -29.27
CA ALA A 229 -9.58 -11.50 -29.23
C ALA A 229 -8.28 -12.03 -28.57
N ALA A 230 -8.41 -12.88 -27.54
CA ALA A 230 -7.27 -13.53 -26.91
C ALA A 230 -6.61 -14.54 -27.85
N GLU A 231 -7.40 -15.36 -28.56
CA GLU A 231 -6.89 -16.33 -29.55
C GLU A 231 -6.14 -15.64 -30.69
N ILE A 232 -6.67 -14.52 -31.22
CA ILE A 232 -5.99 -13.73 -32.26
C ILE A 232 -4.65 -13.19 -31.77
N LEU A 233 -4.55 -12.84 -30.49
CA LEU A 233 -3.30 -12.35 -29.88
C LEU A 233 -2.28 -13.46 -29.65
N GLU A 234 -2.71 -14.70 -29.41
CA GLU A 234 -1.79 -15.85 -29.30
C GLU A 234 -1.23 -16.31 -30.66
N MET A 235 -1.96 -16.06 -31.74
CA MET A 235 -1.51 -16.37 -33.11
C MET A 235 -0.51 -15.34 -33.69
N ALA A 236 -0.38 -14.17 -33.05
CA ALA A 236 0.42 -13.04 -33.52
C ALA A 236 1.82 -12.98 -32.89
#